data_AF-A0A936DS41-F1
#
_entry.id   AF-A0A936DS41-F1
#
_cell.length_a   1.000
_cell.length_b   1.000
_cell.length_c   1.000
_cell.angle_alpha   90.00
_cell.angle_beta   90.00
_cell.angle_gamma   90.00
#
_symmetry.space_group_name_H-M   'P 1'
#
loop_
_entity.id
_entity.type
_entity.pdbx_description
1 polymer ?
#
loop_
_entity_poly.entity_id
_entity_poly.type
_entity_poly.pdbx_seq_one_letter_code
_entity_poly.pdbx_strand_id
1 'polypeptide(L)'
;MDRIHKISNNILSGLPGKAAHQRLAPFASRLDYKIPANAQQAAVLILLYQKNQKFYFPLITRQSNHPQDKHKGQIALPGGRVDPTDQDTWDTALRETVEEIGVAKDRIHKIGALSSLYIPVSDYLVYPYVAYFEGLPVFEIQEQEILSIHEIELDQLPLVENRKNQELKTSHGPIMTVPTIQINELVIWGATGMILEEFTDLLI
;
A
#
# COMPACT_ATOMS: atom_id res chain seq x y z
N MET A 1 0.32 16.74 -14.40
CA MET A 1 -1.16 16.69 -14.41
C MET A 1 -1.73 15.61 -15.32
N ASP A 2 -1.27 15.47 -16.57
CA ASP A 2 -1.81 14.46 -17.52
C ASP A 2 -1.85 13.02 -16.95
N ARG A 3 -0.74 12.59 -16.32
CA ARG A 3 -0.65 11.27 -15.67
C ARG A 3 -1.67 11.04 -14.55
N ILE A 4 -1.96 12.06 -13.74
CA ILE A 4 -2.96 11.96 -12.66
C ILE A 4 -4.37 11.82 -13.25
N HIS A 5 -4.68 12.55 -14.32
CA HIS A 5 -5.95 12.41 -15.03
C HIS A 5 -6.08 11.02 -15.66
N LYS A 6 -5.01 10.47 -16.25
CA LYS A 6 -5.00 9.10 -16.77
C LYS A 6 -5.32 8.08 -15.68
N ILE A 7 -4.66 8.15 -14.52
CA ILE A 7 -4.92 7.24 -13.39
C ILE A 7 -6.38 7.38 -12.93
N SER A 8 -6.88 8.62 -12.78
CA SER A 8 -8.27 8.86 -12.40
C SER A 8 -9.26 8.24 -13.39
N ASN A 9 -9.03 8.44 -14.69
CA ASN A 9 -9.87 7.87 -15.75
C ASN A 9 -9.81 6.34 -15.76
N ASN A 10 -8.64 5.74 -15.54
CA ASN A 10 -8.48 4.28 -15.47
C ASN A 10 -9.24 3.70 -14.27
N ILE A 11 -9.17 4.34 -13.10
CA ILE A 11 -9.98 3.94 -11.92
C ILE A 11 -11.47 3.99 -12.25
N LEU A 12 -11.94 5.07 -12.88
CA LEU A 12 -13.35 5.24 -13.25
C LEU A 12 -13.82 4.25 -14.33
N SER A 13 -12.90 3.77 -15.17
CA SER A 13 -13.21 2.82 -16.25
C SER A 13 -13.34 1.38 -15.76
N GLY A 14 -12.89 1.10 -14.54
CA GLY A 14 -12.98 -0.23 -13.92
C GLY A 14 -11.65 -0.67 -13.32
N LEU A 15 -11.74 -1.41 -12.23
CA LEU A 15 -10.59 -1.87 -11.47
C LEU A 15 -10.25 -3.33 -11.81
N PRO A 16 -8.96 -3.67 -12.04
CA PRO A 16 -8.53 -5.06 -12.22
C PRO A 16 -8.82 -5.92 -10.99
N GLY A 17 -8.75 -5.32 -9.80
CA GLY A 17 -9.05 -5.92 -8.52
C GLY A 17 -8.39 -7.25 -8.30
N LYS A 18 -9.22 -8.25 -8.01
CA LYS A 18 -8.77 -9.59 -7.65
C LYS A 18 -7.83 -10.22 -8.70
N ALA A 19 -8.04 -9.95 -9.99
CA ALA A 19 -7.18 -10.51 -11.03
C ALA A 19 -5.73 -10.03 -10.90
N ALA A 20 -5.52 -8.77 -10.52
CA ALA A 20 -4.19 -8.25 -10.23
C ALA A 20 -3.65 -8.73 -8.89
N HIS A 21 -4.49 -8.72 -7.84
CA HIS A 21 -4.12 -9.23 -6.52
C HIS A 21 -3.59 -10.67 -6.56
N GLN A 22 -4.20 -11.53 -7.38
CA GLN A 22 -3.78 -12.94 -7.53
C GLN A 22 -2.34 -13.10 -8.02
N ARG A 23 -1.81 -12.15 -8.81
CA ARG A 23 -0.44 -12.25 -9.34
C ARG A 23 0.63 -12.12 -8.26
N LEU A 24 0.32 -11.38 -7.18
CA LEU A 24 1.21 -11.14 -6.04
C LEU A 24 0.70 -11.80 -4.74
N ALA A 25 -0.31 -12.68 -4.83
CA ALA A 25 -0.80 -13.42 -3.69
C ALA A 25 0.20 -14.52 -3.28
N PRO A 26 0.64 -14.59 -2.01
CA PRO A 26 1.51 -15.67 -1.52
C PRO A 26 0.93 -17.08 -1.70
N PHE A 27 -0.38 -17.17 -1.88
CA PHE A 27 -1.10 -18.42 -2.08
C PHE A 27 -2.18 -18.20 -3.14
N ALA A 28 -2.02 -18.79 -4.33
CA ALA A 28 -2.94 -18.59 -5.46
C ALA A 28 -4.40 -18.99 -5.15
N SER A 29 -4.63 -19.92 -4.22
CA SER A 29 -5.96 -20.44 -3.86
C SER A 29 -6.73 -19.63 -2.80
N ARG A 30 -6.24 -18.43 -2.43
CA ARG A 30 -6.62 -17.76 -1.17
C ARG A 30 -7.22 -16.35 -1.33
N LEU A 31 -7.79 -16.02 -2.48
CA LEU A 31 -8.55 -14.76 -2.63
C LEU A 31 -10.07 -14.97 -2.82
N ASP A 32 -10.55 -16.20 -2.64
CA ASP A 32 -11.98 -16.58 -2.64
C ASP A 32 -12.56 -16.71 -1.22
N TYR A 33 -12.00 -16.00 -0.25
CA TYR A 33 -12.55 -16.03 1.10
C TYR A 33 -13.87 -15.28 1.17
N LYS A 34 -14.83 -15.89 1.86
CA LYS A 34 -15.98 -15.15 2.37
C LYS A 34 -15.46 -14.17 3.42
N ILE A 35 -15.54 -12.88 3.12
CA ILE A 35 -15.16 -11.81 4.03
C ILE A 35 -16.11 -11.87 5.24
N PRO A 36 -15.60 -12.04 6.47
CA PRO A 36 -16.42 -12.00 7.68
C PRO A 36 -17.15 -10.65 7.79
N ALA A 37 -18.41 -10.66 8.21
CA ALA A 37 -19.19 -9.43 8.38
C ALA A 37 -18.59 -8.49 9.45
N ASN A 38 -17.77 -9.04 10.36
CA ASN A 38 -17.09 -8.36 11.45
C ASN A 38 -15.57 -8.22 11.21
N ALA A 39 -15.10 -8.39 9.96
CA ALA A 39 -13.69 -8.19 9.63
C ALA A 39 -13.25 -6.78 10.07
N GLN A 40 -12.06 -6.68 10.65
CA GLN A 40 -11.49 -5.40 11.05
C GLN A 40 -11.24 -4.56 9.79
N GLN A 41 -11.46 -3.26 9.87
CA GLN A 41 -11.25 -2.37 8.72
C GLN A 41 -9.95 -1.60 8.89
N ALA A 42 -9.23 -1.45 7.77
CA ALA A 42 -8.03 -0.64 7.68
C ALA A 42 -8.03 0.10 6.34
N ALA A 43 -7.28 1.19 6.25
CA ALA A 43 -7.14 1.93 5.00
C ALA A 43 -5.70 2.38 4.79
N VAL A 44 -5.26 2.40 3.55
CA VAL A 44 -3.88 2.73 3.16
C VAL A 44 -3.84 3.69 1.99
N LEU A 45 -2.73 4.42 1.85
CA LEU A 45 -2.59 5.48 0.86
C LEU A 45 -1.38 5.31 -0.06
N ILE A 46 -1.63 5.28 -1.36
CA ILE A 46 -0.62 5.53 -2.39
C ILE A 46 -0.60 7.06 -2.62
N LEU A 47 0.30 7.75 -1.92
CA LEU A 47 0.44 9.21 -2.02
C LEU A 47 1.43 9.60 -3.12
N LEU A 48 0.91 9.96 -4.28
CA LEU A 48 1.71 10.42 -5.41
C LEU A 48 2.17 11.86 -5.22
N TYR A 49 3.43 12.16 -5.51
CA TYR A 49 3.94 13.52 -5.58
C TYR A 49 4.98 13.64 -6.68
N GLN A 50 5.33 14.88 -7.05
CA GLN A 50 6.30 15.13 -8.11
C GLN A 50 7.62 15.67 -7.55
N LYS A 51 8.73 15.05 -7.95
CA LYS A 51 10.09 15.47 -7.60
C LYS A 51 10.94 15.39 -8.88
N ASN A 52 11.60 16.48 -9.25
CA ASN A 52 12.44 16.53 -10.46
C ASN A 52 11.72 16.02 -11.73
N GLN A 53 10.47 16.47 -11.95
CA GLN A 53 9.61 16.08 -13.09
C GLN A 53 9.19 14.60 -13.15
N LYS A 54 9.54 13.80 -12.16
CA LYS A 54 9.14 12.39 -12.03
C LYS A 54 8.13 12.22 -10.90
N PHE A 55 7.29 11.20 -11.00
CA PHE A 55 6.34 10.85 -9.95
C PHE A 55 6.98 9.88 -8.97
N TYR A 56 6.71 10.09 -7.68
CA TYR A 56 7.13 9.25 -6.59
C TYR A 56 5.96 8.95 -5.65
N PHE A 57 6.11 7.93 -4.83
CA PHE A 57 5.25 7.66 -3.68
C PHE A 57 6.06 7.09 -2.51
N PRO A 58 5.70 7.37 -1.25
CA PRO A 58 6.40 6.82 -0.10
C PRO A 58 5.92 5.40 0.21
N LEU A 59 6.86 4.53 0.52
CA LEU A 59 6.63 3.32 1.30
C LEU A 59 7.30 3.48 2.66
N ILE A 60 6.79 2.79 3.67
CA ILE A 60 7.31 2.81 5.04
C ILE A 60 7.89 1.44 5.41
N THR A 61 8.93 1.43 6.23
CA THR A 61 9.32 0.24 7.00
C THR A 61 8.63 0.31 8.36
N ARG A 62 7.74 -0.65 8.64
CA ARG A 62 7.01 -0.68 9.91
C ARG A 62 7.93 -0.93 11.09
N GLN A 63 7.89 -0.06 12.09
CA GLN A 63 8.44 -0.23 13.42
C GLN A 63 7.33 -0.71 14.36
N SER A 64 7.71 -1.52 15.35
CA SER A 64 6.79 -1.91 16.41
C SER A 64 7.57 -2.26 17.66
N ASN A 65 7.11 -1.72 18.78
CA ASN A 65 7.61 -2.07 20.11
C ASN A 65 6.93 -3.32 20.68
N HIS A 66 5.89 -3.83 20.01
CA HIS A 66 5.21 -5.05 20.39
C HIS A 66 6.00 -6.28 19.91
N PRO A 67 6.49 -7.16 20.81
CA PRO A 67 7.31 -8.31 20.42
C PRO A 67 6.58 -9.32 19.52
N GLN A 68 5.24 -9.30 19.50
CA GLN A 68 4.40 -10.18 18.70
C GLN A 68 3.89 -9.56 17.40
N ASP A 69 4.29 -8.32 17.08
CA ASP A 69 3.90 -7.72 15.82
C ASP A 69 4.56 -8.45 14.64
N LYS A 70 3.72 -9.16 13.89
CA LYS A 70 4.13 -10.00 12.77
C LYS A 70 4.60 -9.18 11.57
N HIS A 71 4.36 -7.87 11.56
CA HIS A 71 4.66 -7.00 10.41
C HIS A 71 5.86 -6.08 10.64
N LYS A 72 6.50 -6.16 11.81
CA LYS A 72 7.71 -5.40 12.10
C LYS A 72 8.79 -5.65 11.03
N GLY A 73 9.33 -4.57 10.48
CA GLY A 73 10.36 -4.58 9.44
C GLY A 73 9.84 -4.81 8.01
N GLN A 74 8.54 -5.02 7.81
CA GLN A 74 7.96 -5.17 6.47
C GLN A 74 7.75 -3.81 5.79
N ILE A 75 7.82 -3.82 4.46
CA ILE A 75 7.50 -2.66 3.63
C ILE A 75 5.99 -2.54 3.48
N ALA A 76 5.45 -1.37 3.80
CA ALA A 76 4.03 -1.07 3.74
C ALA A 76 3.74 0.26 3.05
N LEU A 77 2.51 0.40 2.57
CA LEU A 77 1.92 1.71 2.31
C LEU A 77 1.59 2.36 3.66
N PRO A 78 1.71 3.69 3.78
CA PRO A 78 1.21 4.38 4.96
C PRO A 78 -0.29 4.16 5.12
N GLY A 79 -0.75 4.07 6.37
CA GLY A 79 -2.11 3.72 6.70
C GLY A 79 -2.23 2.75 7.87
N GLY A 80 -3.46 2.59 8.35
CA GLY A 80 -3.70 1.85 9.58
C GLY A 80 -5.16 1.47 9.75
N ARG A 81 -5.53 1.26 11.01
CA ARG A 81 -6.85 0.74 11.40
C ARG A 81 -7.88 1.87 11.41
N VAL A 82 -9.10 1.56 11.02
CA VAL A 82 -10.24 2.50 11.18
C VAL A 82 -10.49 2.76 12.66
N ASP A 83 -10.49 4.04 13.03
CA ASP A 83 -10.87 4.53 14.36
C ASP A 83 -12.37 4.91 14.38
N PRO A 84 -13.09 4.73 15.49
CA PRO A 84 -14.49 5.15 15.61
C PRO A 84 -14.75 6.65 15.36
N THR A 85 -13.71 7.48 15.42
CA THR A 85 -13.78 8.91 15.13
C THR A 85 -13.61 9.26 13.65
N ASP A 86 -13.13 8.31 12.83
CA ASP A 86 -13.00 8.50 11.39
C ASP A 86 -14.38 8.56 10.72
N GLN A 87 -14.59 9.55 9.85
CA GLN A 87 -15.87 9.72 9.15
C GLN A 87 -16.12 8.61 8.11
N ASP A 88 -15.07 8.17 7.45
CA ASP A 88 -15.06 7.07 6.50
C ASP A 88 -13.64 6.49 6.39
N THR A 89 -13.49 5.42 5.60
CA THR A 89 -12.18 4.77 5.37
C THR A 89 -11.18 5.66 4.63
N TRP A 90 -11.62 6.73 3.98
CA TRP A 90 -10.72 7.71 3.37
C TRP A 90 -10.14 8.65 4.43
N ASP A 91 -10.92 9.10 5.40
CA ASP A 91 -10.44 9.87 6.54
C ASP A 91 -9.44 9.05 7.37
N THR A 92 -9.67 7.74 7.53
CA THR A 92 -8.68 6.82 8.11
C THR A 92 -7.35 6.85 7.34
N ALA A 93 -7.38 6.65 6.01
CA ALA A 93 -6.15 6.64 5.21
C ALA A 93 -5.40 7.99 5.31
N LEU A 94 -6.13 9.10 5.36
CA LEU A 94 -5.57 10.43 5.54
C LEU A 94 -4.95 10.62 6.93
N ARG A 95 -5.72 10.34 7.99
CA ARG A 95 -5.27 10.51 9.38
C ARG A 95 -3.99 9.71 9.62
N GLU A 96 -4.02 8.41 9.31
CA GLU A 96 -2.88 7.50 9.51
C GLU A 96 -1.67 7.95 8.70
N THR A 97 -1.84 8.34 7.43
CA THR A 97 -0.71 8.84 6.63
C THR A 97 -0.11 10.13 7.24
N VAL A 98 -0.96 11.04 7.72
CA VAL A 98 -0.48 12.29 8.34
C VAL A 98 0.25 11.99 9.65
N GLU A 99 -0.26 11.07 10.46
CA GLU A 99 0.35 10.64 11.73
C GLU A 99 1.70 9.93 11.49
N GLU A 100 1.76 8.98 10.55
CA GLU A 100 2.95 8.15 10.33
C GLU A 100 4.10 8.90 9.64
N ILE A 101 3.79 9.73 8.63
CA ILE A 101 4.82 10.35 7.76
C ILE A 101 4.80 11.89 7.74
N GLY A 102 3.94 12.53 8.54
CA GLY A 102 4.04 13.97 8.87
C GLY A 102 3.67 14.94 7.74
N VAL A 103 3.01 14.47 6.69
CA VAL A 103 2.65 15.30 5.53
C VAL A 103 1.45 16.21 5.82
N ALA A 104 1.41 17.38 5.18
CA ALA A 104 0.33 18.35 5.36
C ALA A 104 -1.01 17.85 4.76
N LYS A 105 -2.02 17.61 5.62
CA LYS A 105 -3.34 17.05 5.23
C LYS A 105 -4.04 17.86 4.14
N ASP A 106 -3.95 19.19 4.20
CA ASP A 106 -4.63 20.14 3.29
C ASP A 106 -4.07 20.11 1.86
N ARG A 107 -2.89 19.51 1.65
CA ARG A 107 -2.25 19.36 0.34
C ARG A 107 -2.52 17.99 -0.30
N ILE A 108 -3.28 17.11 0.34
CA ILE A 108 -3.60 15.78 -0.16
C ILE A 108 -4.96 15.81 -0.88
N HIS A 109 -4.95 15.46 -2.16
CA HIS A 109 -6.13 15.41 -3.00
C HIS A 109 -6.42 13.98 -3.44
N LYS A 110 -7.60 13.46 -3.07
CA LYS A 110 -8.05 12.12 -3.46
C LYS A 110 -8.17 12.01 -4.98
N ILE A 111 -7.58 10.97 -5.56
CA ILE A 111 -7.76 10.61 -6.97
C ILE A 111 -8.86 9.55 -7.11
N GLY A 112 -8.83 8.53 -6.25
CA GLY A 112 -9.79 7.41 -6.31
C GLY A 112 -9.49 6.31 -5.30
N ALA A 113 -10.37 5.31 -5.25
CA ALA A 113 -10.19 4.10 -4.46
C ALA A 113 -9.78 2.95 -5.39
N LEU A 114 -8.99 2.01 -4.86
CA LEU A 114 -8.71 0.73 -5.48
C LEU A 114 -9.63 -0.35 -4.90
N SER A 115 -9.48 -1.59 -5.37
CA SER A 115 -10.32 -2.69 -4.88
C SER A 115 -9.97 -3.00 -3.42
N SER A 116 -10.99 -3.16 -2.57
CA SER A 116 -10.75 -3.61 -1.19
C SER A 116 -10.10 -4.99 -1.18
N LEU A 117 -9.18 -5.21 -0.24
CA LEU A 117 -8.41 -6.44 -0.13
C LEU A 117 -8.54 -7.02 1.28
N TYR A 118 -9.17 -8.19 1.39
CA TYR A 118 -9.24 -8.92 2.65
C TYR A 118 -7.97 -9.75 2.88
N ILE A 119 -7.39 -9.63 4.07
CA ILE A 119 -6.16 -10.29 4.50
C ILE A 119 -6.48 -11.31 5.62
N PRO A 120 -6.64 -12.60 5.29
CA PRO A 120 -7.13 -13.60 6.25
C PRO A 120 -6.24 -13.83 7.46
N VAL A 121 -4.93 -13.63 7.30
CA VAL A 121 -3.95 -13.88 8.38
C VAL A 121 -4.02 -12.83 9.50
N SER A 122 -4.60 -11.66 9.21
CA SER A 122 -4.75 -10.54 10.15
C SER A 122 -6.21 -10.14 10.37
N ASP A 123 -7.16 -10.72 9.63
CA ASP A 123 -8.61 -10.42 9.67
C ASP A 123 -8.94 -8.96 9.31
N TYR A 124 -8.10 -8.32 8.49
CA TYR A 124 -8.33 -6.97 7.99
C TYR A 124 -8.93 -6.97 6.59
N LEU A 125 -9.99 -6.20 6.39
CA LEU A 125 -10.44 -5.70 5.10
C LEU A 125 -9.81 -4.33 4.86
N VAL A 126 -8.83 -4.29 3.96
CA VAL A 126 -8.05 -3.08 3.65
C VAL A 126 -8.69 -2.32 2.50
N TYR A 127 -8.84 -1.00 2.66
CA TYR A 127 -9.33 -0.08 1.64
C TYR A 127 -8.18 0.79 1.12
N PRO A 128 -7.63 0.50 -0.07
CA PRO A 128 -6.53 1.27 -0.62
C PRO A 128 -7.05 2.49 -1.39
N TYR A 129 -6.39 3.63 -1.20
CA TYR A 129 -6.67 4.87 -1.94
C TYR A 129 -5.44 5.36 -2.69
N VAL A 130 -5.69 6.10 -3.76
CA VAL A 130 -4.67 6.84 -4.49
C VAL A 130 -4.95 8.33 -4.33
N ALA A 131 -3.92 9.10 -4.00
CA ALA A 131 -4.03 10.55 -3.85
C ALA A 131 -2.81 11.25 -4.45
N TYR A 132 -2.96 12.54 -4.72
CA TYR A 132 -1.89 13.42 -5.14
C TYR A 132 -1.60 14.42 -4.03
N PHE A 133 -0.33 14.56 -3.67
CA PHE A 133 0.17 15.65 -2.83
C PHE A 133 0.54 16.83 -3.73
N GLU A 134 -0.07 17.99 -3.49
CA GLU A 134 0.31 19.23 -4.17
C GLU A 134 1.69 19.66 -3.68
N GLY A 135 2.70 19.68 -4.55
CA GLY A 135 4.08 20.11 -4.22
C GLY A 135 5.02 18.97 -3.81
N LEU A 136 6.09 19.32 -3.09
CA LEU A 136 7.07 18.36 -2.56
C LEU A 136 6.78 18.14 -1.08
N PRO A 137 6.48 16.90 -0.63
CA PRO A 137 6.28 16.61 0.78
C PRO A 137 7.58 16.77 1.57
N VAL A 138 7.46 17.28 2.79
CA VAL A 138 8.48 17.15 3.83
C VAL A 138 7.98 16.04 4.74
N PHE A 139 8.79 15.01 4.94
CA PHE A 139 8.42 13.87 5.76
C PHE A 139 8.94 14.04 7.18
N GLU A 140 8.08 13.80 8.15
CA GLU A 140 8.41 13.73 9.57
C GLU A 140 7.86 12.41 10.11
N ILE A 141 8.74 11.44 10.36
CA ILE A 141 8.30 10.09 10.75
C ILE A 141 7.84 10.05 12.21
N GLN A 142 6.78 9.30 12.47
CA GLN A 142 6.44 8.88 13.83
C GLN A 142 7.35 7.69 14.21
N GLU A 143 8.46 7.99 14.90
CA GLU A 143 9.49 6.99 15.24
C GLU A 143 8.98 5.76 16.03
N GLN A 144 7.82 5.84 16.68
CA GLN A 144 7.25 4.71 17.40
C GLN A 144 6.72 3.62 16.47
N GLU A 145 6.31 4.00 15.26
CA GLU A 145 5.60 3.15 14.30
C GLU A 145 6.34 3.02 12.97
N ILE A 146 7.23 3.95 12.66
CA ILE A 146 7.96 4.00 11.38
C ILE A 146 9.47 4.01 11.62
N LEU A 147 10.16 3.05 11.02
CA LEU A 147 11.62 2.98 11.05
C LEU A 147 12.24 3.85 9.95
N SER A 148 11.66 3.86 8.76
CA SER A 148 12.16 4.63 7.62
C SER A 148 11.09 4.82 6.54
N ILE A 149 11.27 5.86 5.73
CA ILE A 149 10.51 6.11 4.50
C ILE A 149 11.41 5.81 3.31
N HIS A 150 10.81 5.20 2.29
CA HIS A 150 11.43 4.92 1.00
C HIS A 150 10.64 5.61 -0.11
N GLU A 151 11.25 6.59 -0.75
CA GLU A 151 10.66 7.27 -1.91
C GLU A 151 10.81 6.40 -3.16
N ILE A 152 9.71 5.84 -3.67
CA ILE A 152 9.71 4.96 -4.84
C ILE A 152 9.37 5.76 -6.09
N GLU A 153 10.25 5.76 -7.09
CA GLU A 153 9.92 6.32 -8.40
C GLU A 153 8.83 5.47 -9.07
N LEU A 154 7.75 6.12 -9.48
CA LEU A 154 6.55 5.46 -10.01
C LEU A 154 6.84 4.59 -11.24
N ASP A 155 7.81 4.99 -12.06
CA ASP A 155 8.20 4.27 -13.28
C ASP A 155 9.01 3.00 -13.02
N GLN A 156 9.50 2.79 -11.78
CA GLN A 156 10.08 1.50 -11.38
C GLN A 156 9.00 0.46 -11.09
N LEU A 157 7.76 0.91 -10.79
CA LEU A 157 6.70 0.01 -10.40
C LEU A 157 6.25 -0.95 -11.52
N PRO A 158 6.07 -0.59 -12.80
CA PRO A 158 5.63 -1.52 -13.85
C PRO A 158 6.71 -2.46 -14.42
N LEU A 159 7.97 -2.31 -14.01
CA LEU A 159 9.09 -3.06 -14.58
C LEU A 159 8.99 -4.56 -14.28
N VAL A 160 8.94 -5.39 -15.33
CA VAL A 160 8.73 -6.84 -15.19
C VAL A 160 9.89 -7.50 -14.45
N GLU A 161 11.12 -7.02 -14.64
CA GLU A 161 12.34 -7.49 -13.96
C GLU A 161 12.29 -7.35 -12.43
N ASN A 162 11.39 -6.49 -11.91
CA ASN A 162 11.18 -6.32 -10.48
C ASN A 162 10.28 -7.43 -9.90
N ARG A 163 9.60 -8.24 -10.72
CA ARG A 163 8.77 -9.36 -10.22
C ARG A 163 9.59 -10.63 -10.06
N LYS A 164 9.69 -11.12 -8.83
CA LYS A 164 10.45 -12.34 -8.52
C LYS A 164 9.75 -13.18 -7.45
N ASN A 165 9.94 -14.50 -7.53
CA ASN A 165 9.64 -15.38 -6.42
C ASN A 165 10.85 -15.44 -5.48
N GLN A 166 10.65 -15.19 -4.19
CA GLN A 166 11.71 -15.17 -3.18
C GLN A 166 11.32 -16.02 -1.97
N GLU A 167 12.30 -16.67 -1.36
CA GLU A 167 12.14 -17.38 -0.09
C GLU A 167 12.17 -16.39 1.07
N LEU A 168 11.02 -16.19 1.72
CA LEU A 168 10.90 -15.30 2.87
C LEU A 168 10.52 -16.07 4.13
N LYS A 169 11.14 -15.68 5.24
CA LYS A 169 10.75 -16.17 6.57
C LYS A 169 9.47 -15.45 6.99
N THR A 170 8.38 -16.20 7.10
CA THR A 170 7.14 -15.66 7.67
C THR A 170 7.31 -15.50 9.18
N SER A 171 6.64 -14.51 9.78
CA SER A 171 6.94 -14.01 11.13
C SER A 171 7.02 -15.11 12.18
N HIS A 172 6.15 -16.13 12.10
CA HIS A 172 6.14 -17.32 12.98
C HIS A 172 5.92 -18.65 12.22
N GLY A 173 6.17 -18.68 10.91
CA GLY A 173 5.87 -19.83 10.06
C GLY A 173 7.10 -20.36 9.32
N PRO A 174 6.92 -21.33 8.41
CA PRO A 174 8.00 -21.84 7.59
C PRO A 174 8.56 -20.75 6.67
N ILE A 175 9.76 -21.00 6.12
CA ILE A 175 10.23 -20.29 4.95
C ILE A 175 9.26 -20.60 3.80
N MET A 176 8.86 -19.57 3.08
CA MET A 176 7.90 -19.67 2.00
C MET A 176 8.44 -18.98 0.76
N THR A 177 8.33 -19.64 -0.39
CA THR A 177 8.51 -18.98 -1.68
C THR A 177 7.25 -18.18 -1.98
N VAL A 178 7.39 -16.86 -2.07
CA VAL A 178 6.27 -15.94 -2.33
C VAL A 178 6.60 -15.02 -3.51
N PRO A 179 5.61 -14.58 -4.29
CA PRO A 179 5.81 -13.56 -5.31
C PRO A 179 6.06 -12.20 -4.63
N THR A 180 6.99 -11.43 -5.20
CA THR A 180 7.47 -10.16 -4.67
C THR A 180 7.68 -9.14 -5.79
N ILE A 181 7.61 -7.87 -5.43
CA ILE A 181 8.13 -6.75 -6.21
C ILE A 181 9.43 -6.30 -5.53
N GLN A 182 10.56 -6.44 -6.20
CA GLN A 182 11.87 -6.00 -5.73
C GLN A 182 12.22 -4.66 -6.36
N ILE A 183 12.34 -3.61 -5.56
CA ILE A 183 12.73 -2.27 -6.00
C ILE A 183 13.94 -1.84 -5.17
N ASN A 184 15.08 -1.66 -5.81
CA ASN A 184 16.37 -1.51 -5.12
C ASN A 184 16.58 -2.70 -4.14
N GLU A 185 16.85 -2.41 -2.87
CA GLU A 185 17.00 -3.40 -1.79
C GLU A 185 15.66 -3.77 -1.11
N LEU A 186 14.55 -3.18 -1.55
CA LEU A 186 13.25 -3.37 -0.92
C LEU A 186 12.55 -4.59 -1.50
N VAL A 187 12.13 -5.47 -0.61
CA VAL A 187 11.30 -6.64 -0.94
C VAL A 187 9.87 -6.34 -0.53
N ILE A 188 9.03 -6.04 -1.52
CA ILE A 188 7.62 -5.71 -1.33
C ILE A 188 6.78 -6.94 -1.65
N TRP A 189 5.94 -7.36 -0.70
CA TRP A 189 5.15 -8.59 -0.83
C TRP A 189 3.88 -8.51 0.02
N GLY A 190 3.05 -9.56 -0.04
CA GLY A 190 1.82 -9.63 0.76
C GLY A 190 0.80 -8.56 0.36
N ALA A 191 0.11 -7.96 1.35
CA ALA A 191 -0.93 -6.96 1.12
C ALA A 191 -0.44 -5.79 0.27
N THR A 192 0.70 -5.21 0.64
CA THR A 192 1.33 -4.09 -0.08
C THR A 192 1.62 -4.45 -1.53
N GLY A 193 2.24 -5.63 -1.77
CA GLY A 193 2.55 -6.09 -3.12
C GLY A 193 1.31 -6.32 -3.97
N MET A 194 0.26 -6.93 -3.41
CA MET A 194 -1.01 -7.15 -4.11
C MET A 194 -1.67 -5.82 -4.51
N ILE A 195 -1.77 -4.86 -3.60
CA ILE A 195 -2.36 -3.54 -3.86
C ILE A 195 -1.57 -2.78 -4.95
N LEU A 196 -0.24 -2.79 -4.84
CA LEU A 196 0.62 -2.14 -5.82
C LEU A 196 0.57 -2.80 -7.20
N GLU A 197 0.31 -4.10 -7.26
CA GLU A 197 0.14 -4.81 -8.52
C GLU A 197 -1.17 -4.42 -9.22
N GLU A 198 -2.26 -4.20 -8.49
CA GLU A 198 -3.48 -3.59 -9.06
C GLU A 198 -3.21 -2.17 -9.54
N PHE A 199 -2.53 -1.37 -8.72
CA PHE A 199 -2.18 0.01 -9.09
C PHE A 199 -1.30 0.07 -10.35
N THR A 200 -0.41 -0.91 -10.53
CA THR A 200 0.47 -1.01 -11.71
C THR A 200 -0.33 -1.09 -13.01
N ASP A 201 -1.41 -1.88 -13.03
CA ASP A 201 -2.28 -2.03 -14.20
C ASP A 201 -2.97 -0.71 -14.60
N LEU A 202 -3.11 0.22 -13.65
CA LEU A 202 -3.70 1.55 -13.89
C LEU A 202 -2.70 2.57 -14.45
N LEU A 203 -1.41 2.23 -14.53
CA LEU A 203 -0.37 3.12 -15.10
C LEU A 203 -0.25 2.96 -16.63
N ILE A 204 -0.66 1.82 -17.16
CA ILE A 204 -0.50 1.40 -18.57
C ILE A 204 -1.49 2.13 -19.47
#